data_AF-A0A843JCL5-F1
#
_entry.id   AF-A0A843JCL5-F1
#
_cell.length_a   1.000
_cell.length_b   1.000
_cell.length_c   1.000
_cell.angle_alpha   90.00
_cell.angle_beta   90.00
_cell.angle_gamma   90.00
#
_symmetry.space_group_name_H-M   'P 1'
#
loop_
_entity.id
_entity.type
_entity.pdbx_description
1 polymer ?
#
loop_
_entity_poly.entity_id
_entity_poly.type
_entity_poly.pdbx_seq_one_letter_code
_entity_poly.pdbx_strand_id
1 'polypeptide(L)'
;NFKVVKFGSTWVDVPNKFSDGDVIAADCNSGKIIVNGAEQYGLGALGNDWERFYLTYGVNAIKCVYSDWAVTPPTFKMKYRKVYL
;
A
#
# COMPACT_ATOMS: atom_id res chain seq x y z
N ASN A 1 10.51 -13.82 14.47
CA ASN A 1 10.45 -14.56 13.18
C ASN A 1 11.09 -13.68 12.12
N PHE A 2 12.24 -14.07 11.59
CA PHE A 2 12.97 -13.33 10.54
C PHE A 2 12.72 -14.01 9.19
N LYS A 3 12.35 -13.24 8.15
CA LYS A 3 12.48 -13.73 6.78
C LYS A 3 13.72 -13.11 6.18
N VAL A 4 14.71 -13.97 5.97
CA VAL A 4 15.94 -13.62 5.29
C VAL A 4 15.76 -13.81 3.79
N VAL A 5 16.16 -12.80 3.01
CA VAL A 5 16.24 -12.92 1.55
C VAL A 5 17.68 -13.25 1.20
N LYS A 6 17.88 -14.28 0.36
CA LYS A 6 19.21 -14.69 -0.09
C LYS A 6 19.67 -13.80 -1.23
N PHE A 7 20.70 -13.00 -1.00
CA PHE A 7 21.39 -12.23 -2.03
C PHE A 7 22.77 -12.85 -2.26
N GLY A 8 22.92 -13.65 -3.32
CA GLY A 8 24.16 -14.40 -3.55
C GLY A 8 24.40 -15.44 -2.46
N SER A 9 25.48 -15.30 -1.69
CA SER A 9 25.86 -16.22 -0.59
C SER A 9 25.50 -15.70 0.81
N THR A 10 24.88 -14.53 0.95
CA THR A 10 24.52 -13.94 2.24
C THR A 10 23.01 -13.86 2.44
N TRP A 11 22.61 -14.00 3.70
CA TRP A 11 21.24 -13.80 4.16
C TRP A 11 21.12 -12.39 4.72
N VAL A 12 20.21 -11.59 4.16
CA VAL A 12 19.96 -10.22 4.63
C VAL A 12 18.59 -10.19 5.29
N ASP A 13 18.56 -9.66 6.52
CA ASP A 13 17.31 -9.34 7.20
C ASP A 13 16.68 -8.13 6.51
N VAL A 14 15.49 -8.31 5.95
CA VAL A 14 14.76 -7.23 5.30
C VAL A 14 13.85 -6.61 6.35
N PRO A 15 14.16 -5.39 6.83
CA PRO A 15 13.30 -4.74 7.81
C PRO A 15 11.92 -4.50 7.21
N ASN A 16 10.88 -4.71 8.04
CA ASN A 16 9.53 -4.32 7.66
C ASN A 16 9.53 -2.83 7.30
N LYS A 17 8.91 -2.51 6.16
CA LYS A 17 8.90 -1.13 5.65
C LYS A 17 8.09 -0.19 6.55
N PHE A 18 7.11 -0.73 7.28
CA PHE A 18 6.20 0.00 8.15
C PHE A 18 6.18 -0.63 9.55
N SER A 19 5.86 0.19 10.54
CA SER A 19 5.73 -0.19 11.94
C SER A 19 4.27 -0.21 12.39
N ASP A 20 4.01 -0.82 13.54
CA ASP A 20 2.69 -0.74 14.17
C ASP A 20 2.34 0.73 14.49
N GLY A 21 1.09 1.11 14.25
CA GLY A 21 0.61 2.48 14.39
C GLY A 21 0.87 3.43 13.20
N ASP A 22 1.64 3.02 12.19
CA ASP A 22 1.82 3.82 10.99
C ASP A 22 0.49 4.03 10.25
N VAL A 23 0.23 5.27 9.81
CA VAL A 23 -0.92 5.62 8.99
C VAL A 23 -0.47 5.83 7.56
N ILE A 24 -0.95 4.96 6.68
CA ILE A 24 -0.66 5.00 5.24
C ILE A 24 -1.91 5.44 4.50
N ALA A 25 -1.78 6.47 3.66
CA ALA A 25 -2.81 6.91 2.74
C ALA A 25 -2.30 6.81 1.30
N ALA A 26 -3.09 6.19 0.43
CA ALA A 26 -2.86 6.18 -1.00
C ALA A 26 -3.87 7.11 -1.67
N ASP A 27 -3.38 8.15 -2.34
CA ASP A 27 -4.18 8.93 -3.29
C ASP A 27 -4.10 8.25 -4.65
N CYS A 28 -5.06 7.38 -4.92
CA CYS A 28 -5.11 6.60 -6.16
C CYS A 28 -5.35 7.45 -7.42
N ASN A 29 -5.71 8.74 -7.29
CA ASN A 29 -5.84 9.63 -8.46
C ASN A 29 -4.49 10.20 -8.90
N SER A 30 -3.61 10.52 -7.96
CA SER A 30 -2.28 11.08 -8.24
C SER A 30 -1.14 10.05 -8.12
N GLY A 31 -1.44 8.84 -7.62
CA GLY A 31 -0.45 7.81 -7.32
C GLY A 31 0.40 8.12 -6.08
N LYS A 32 0.05 9.15 -5.31
CA LYS A 32 0.82 9.57 -4.13
C LYS A 32 0.57 8.66 -2.95
N ILE A 33 1.66 8.27 -2.29
CA ILE A 33 1.61 7.54 -1.02
C ILE A 33 2.09 8.46 0.08
N ILE A 34 1.30 8.56 1.15
CA ILE A 34 1.57 9.40 2.32
C ILE A 34 1.70 8.47 3.52
N VAL A 35 2.80 8.59 4.25
CA VAL A 35 3.07 7.81 5.48
C VAL A 35 3.23 8.80 6.61
N ASN A 36 2.37 8.69 7.63
CA ASN A 36 2.35 9.59 8.80
C ASN A 36 2.33 11.08 8.43
N GLY A 37 1.64 11.43 7.33
CA GLY A 37 1.50 12.80 6.84
C GLY A 37 2.61 13.26 5.87
N ALA A 38 3.64 12.46 5.62
CA ALA A 38 4.72 12.77 4.68
C ALA A 38 4.61 11.96 3.37
N GLU A 39 4.72 12.64 2.23
CA GLU A 39 4.73 12.00 0.90
C GLU A 39 5.98 11.13 0.69
N GLN A 40 5.80 9.95 0.12
CA GLN A 40 6.84 8.95 -0.14
C GLN A 40 6.94 8.66 -1.65
N TYR A 41 7.80 9.41 -2.33
CA TYR A 41 7.92 9.44 -3.80
C TYR A 41 8.25 8.09 -4.46
N GLY A 42 8.84 7.13 -3.74
CA GLY A 42 9.19 5.81 -4.28
C GLY A 42 8.10 4.74 -4.13
N LEU A 43 7.19 4.89 -3.16
CA LEU A 43 6.20 3.84 -2.85
C LEU A 43 5.04 3.82 -3.84
N GLY A 44 4.70 4.98 -4.41
CA GLY A 44 3.64 5.10 -5.41
C GLY A 44 4.05 4.57 -6.78
N ALA A 45 5.30 4.73 -7.18
CA ALA A 45 5.73 4.48 -8.56
C ALA A 45 5.98 3.01 -8.91
N LEU A 46 6.30 2.16 -7.92
CA LEU A 46 6.75 0.80 -8.20
C LEU A 46 5.58 -0.19 -8.32
N GLY A 47 5.30 -0.62 -9.55
CA GLY A 47 4.41 -1.76 -9.83
C GLY A 47 2.90 -1.50 -9.66
N ASN A 48 2.49 -0.25 -9.48
CA ASN A 48 1.08 0.13 -9.36
C ASN A 48 0.52 0.69 -10.67
N ASP A 49 -0.65 0.22 -11.09
CA ASP A 49 -1.41 0.75 -12.24
C ASP A 49 -2.52 1.69 -11.72
N TRP A 50 -2.12 2.90 -11.32
CA TRP A 50 -3.05 3.89 -10.75
C TRP A 50 -4.00 4.44 -11.81
N GLU A 51 -3.55 4.58 -13.06
CA GLU A 51 -4.39 5.14 -14.13
C GLU A 51 -5.62 4.26 -14.42
N ARG A 52 -5.55 2.96 -14.11
CA ARG A 52 -6.68 2.04 -14.22
C ARG A 52 -7.39 1.75 -12.91
N PHE A 53 -6.95 2.33 -11.79
CA PHE A 53 -7.60 2.15 -10.50
C PHE A 53 -8.77 3.14 -10.32
N TYR A 54 -9.89 2.85 -10.96
CA TYR A 54 -11.13 3.60 -10.82
C TYR A 54 -12.33 2.68 -10.64
N LEU A 55 -13.38 3.20 -10.00
CA LEU A 55 -14.62 2.46 -9.83
C LEU A 55 -15.46 2.57 -11.11
N THR A 56 -15.96 1.45 -11.61
CA THR A 56 -16.90 1.43 -12.72
C THR A 56 -18.34 1.43 -12.22
N TYR A 57 -19.29 1.71 -13.11
CA TYR A 57 -20.69 1.46 -12.81
C TYR A 57 -20.93 -0.04 -12.54
N GLY A 58 -21.81 -0.33 -11.58
CA GLY A 58 -22.11 -1.70 -11.16
C GLY A 58 -21.28 -2.15 -9.96
N VAL A 59 -20.94 -3.44 -9.93
CA VAL A 59 -20.26 -4.08 -8.80
C VAL A 59 -18.75 -4.01 -8.99
N ASN A 60 -18.07 -3.45 -7.98
CA ASN A 60 -16.61 -3.41 -7.90
C ASN A 60 -16.16 -4.29 -6.74
N ALA A 61 -15.13 -5.11 -6.95
CA ALA A 61 -14.52 -5.91 -5.90
C ALA A 61 -13.16 -5.30 -5.53
N ILE A 62 -13.01 -4.90 -4.27
CA ILE A 62 -11.77 -4.31 -3.75
C ILE A 62 -11.30 -5.17 -2.60
N LYS A 63 -10.07 -5.67 -2.71
CA LYS A 63 -9.45 -6.49 -1.67
C LYS A 63 -8.37 -5.68 -0.97
N CYS A 64 -8.53 -5.49 0.33
CA CYS A 64 -7.48 -4.96 1.17
C CYS A 64 -6.64 -6.13 1.69
N VAL A 65 -5.36 -6.15 1.32
CA VAL A 65 -4.40 -7.16 1.78
C VAL A 65 -3.32 -6.50 2.63
N TYR A 66 -2.84 -7.21 3.63
CA TYR A 66 -1.74 -6.81 4.48
C TYR A 66 -0.84 -8.01 4.74
N SER A 67 0.37 -7.74 5.24
CA SER A 67 1.35 -8.78 5.54
C SER A 67 0.81 -9.76 6.60
N ASP A 68 1.05 -11.04 6.39
CA ASP A 68 0.76 -12.10 7.35
C ASP A 68 1.59 -11.99 8.64
N TRP A 69 2.61 -11.11 8.70
CA TRP A 69 3.41 -10.86 9.90
C TRP A 69 2.93 -9.67 10.71
N ALA A 70 1.90 -8.95 10.26
CA ALA A 70 1.32 -7.88 11.06
C ALA A 70 0.68 -8.50 12.31
N VAL A 71 1.22 -8.17 13.49
CA VAL A 71 0.69 -8.64 14.77
C VAL A 71 -0.68 -8.00 15.03
N THR A 72 -0.79 -6.71 14.72
CA THR A 72 -2.04 -5.96 14.78
C THR A 72 -2.59 -5.81 13.36
N PRO A 73 -3.79 -6.35 13.06
CA PRO A 73 -4.43 -6.14 11.77
C PRO A 73 -4.71 -4.64 11.54
N PRO A 74 -4.39 -4.10 10.35
CA PRO A 74 -4.69 -2.71 10.05
C PRO A 74 -6.19 -2.49 9.89
N THR A 75 -6.63 -1.28 10.19
CA THR A 75 -7.98 -0.83 9.85
C THR A 75 -7.95 -0.20 8.46
N PHE A 76 -8.83 -0.66 7.56
CA PHE A 76 -8.95 -0.10 6.22
C PHE A 76 -10.09 0.91 6.14
N LYS A 77 -9.81 2.04 5.49
CA LYS A 77 -10.81 3.06 5.20
C LYS A 77 -10.65 3.53 3.77
N MET A 78 -11.71 3.40 2.97
CA MET A 78 -11.75 3.92 1.61
C MET A 78 -12.68 5.13 1.54
N LYS A 79 -12.23 6.18 0.85
CA LYS A 79 -13.08 7.30 0.44
C LYS A 79 -13.08 7.34 -1.07
N TYR A 80 -14.25 7.50 -1.66
CA TYR A 80 -14.42 7.67 -3.10
C TYR A 80 -15.39 8.83 -3.35
N ARG A 81 -15.30 9.42 -4.54
CA ARG A 81 -16.24 10.43 -5.01
C ARG A 81 -16.62 10.14 -6.45
N LYS A 82 -17.86 10.44 -6.82
CA LYS A 82 -18.22 10.51 -8.24
C LYS A 82 -17.54 11.72 -8.86
N VAL A 83 -17.01 11.54 -10.06
CA VAL A 83 -16.49 12.62 -10.90
C VAL A 83 -17.36 12.65 -12.13
N TYR A 84 -17.83 13.83 -12.50
CA TYR A 84 -18.61 14.07 -13.72
C TYR A 84 -17.70 14.82 -14.70
N LEU A 85 -17.87 14.55 -15.99
CA LEU A 85 -17.28 15.35 -17.07
C LEU A 85 -18.09 16.63 -17.28
#